data_AF-X7YZ84-F1
#
_entry.id   AF-X7YZ84-F1
#
_cell.length_a   1.000
_cell.length_b   1.000
_cell.length_c   1.000
_cell.angle_alpha   90.00
_cell.angle_beta   90.00
_cell.angle_gamma   90.00
#
_symmetry.space_group_name_H-M   'P 1'
#
loop_
_entity.id
_entity.type
_entity.pdbx_description
1 polymer ?
#
loop_
_entity_poly.entity_id
_entity_poly.type
_entity_poly.pdbx_seq_one_letter_code
_entity_poly.pdbx_strand_id
1 'polypeptide(L)'
;MTSAAEALDSLDAEIDPDDLEDAEPFEEGDLGLLADIGLPEAVLGVILDETDLYADEQLGRIAREMGFAEQLSAVIDRLGR
;
A
#
# COMPACT_ATOMS: atom_id res chain seq x y z
N MET A 1 1.09 -13.44 8.84
CA MET A 1 1.21 -11.98 8.96
C MET A 1 2.69 -11.72 8.97
N THR A 2 3.22 -11.23 7.86
CA THR A 2 4.63 -10.82 7.79
C THR A 2 4.73 -9.59 8.67
N SER A 3 5.51 -9.67 9.75
CA SER A 3 5.71 -8.52 10.64
C SER A 3 6.49 -7.44 9.89
N ALA A 4 6.34 -6.16 10.28
CA ALA A 4 7.15 -5.07 9.74
C ALA A 4 8.66 -5.39 9.75
N ALA A 5 9.12 -6.12 10.77
CA ALA A 5 10.49 -6.63 10.86
C ALA A 5 10.91 -7.56 9.70
N GLU A 6 10.02 -8.43 9.21
CA GLU A 6 10.33 -9.29 8.04
C GLU A 6 10.31 -8.51 6.72
N ALA A 7 9.59 -7.39 6.64
CA ALA A 7 9.64 -6.51 5.47
C ALA A 7 10.97 -5.73 5.40
N LEU A 8 11.49 -5.30 6.56
CA LEU A 8 12.77 -4.57 6.69
C LEU A 8 14.00 -5.43 6.33
N ASP A 9 14.00 -6.70 6.74
CA ASP A 9 15.07 -7.66 6.39
C ASP A 9 15.13 -7.92 4.86
N SER A 10 13.99 -7.78 4.16
CA SER A 10 13.94 -7.86 2.69
C SER A 10 14.46 -6.61 1.98
N LEU A 11 14.60 -5.48 2.68
CA LEU A 11 15.00 -4.17 2.14
C LEU A 11 16.45 -3.80 2.48
N ASP A 12 17.16 -4.62 3.25
CA ASP A 12 18.53 -4.35 3.72
C ASP A 12 18.62 -3.03 4.53
N ALA A 13 17.53 -2.66 5.19
CA ALA A 13 17.46 -1.47 6.03
C ALA A 13 18.01 -1.78 7.44
N GLU A 14 19.22 -1.31 7.75
CA GLU A 14 19.82 -1.38 9.10
C GLU A 14 19.15 -0.37 10.05
N ILE A 15 17.88 -0.57 10.39
CA ILE A 15 17.18 0.26 11.39
C ILE A 15 16.92 -0.56 12.64
N ASP A 16 17.36 -0.02 13.78
CA ASP A 16 17.15 -0.62 15.09
C ASP A 16 15.64 -0.67 15.39
N PRO A 17 15.06 -1.80 15.83
CA PRO A 17 13.65 -1.89 16.15
C PRO A 17 13.15 -0.87 17.17
N ASP A 18 14.02 -0.38 18.06
CA ASP A 18 13.68 0.67 19.03
C ASP A 18 13.57 2.07 18.39
N ASP A 19 14.16 2.29 17.20
CA ASP A 19 14.06 3.53 16.43
C ASP A 19 12.85 3.55 15.49
N LEU A 20 12.13 2.43 15.31
CA LEU A 20 10.94 2.33 14.44
C LEU A 20 9.73 3.12 14.96
N GLU A 21 9.66 3.36 16.27
CA GLU A 21 8.56 4.11 16.88
C GLU A 21 8.62 5.60 16.54
N ASP A 22 9.84 6.13 16.32
CA ASP A 22 10.13 7.52 15.98
C ASP A 22 10.63 7.71 14.52
N ALA A 23 10.82 6.61 13.78
CA ALA A 23 11.24 6.66 12.39
C ALA A 23 10.14 7.25 11.50
N GLU A 24 10.51 8.20 10.65
CA GLU A 24 9.65 8.59 9.54
C GLU A 24 9.34 7.33 8.72
N PRO A 25 8.06 7.05 8.39
CA PRO A 25 7.72 5.91 7.57
C PRO A 25 8.56 5.98 6.30
N PHE A 26 9.33 4.92 6.03
CA PHE A 26 10.19 4.90 4.86
C PHE A 26 9.32 5.17 3.62
N GLU A 27 9.79 6.07 2.76
CA GLU A 27 9.23 6.27 1.43
C GLU A 27 9.67 5.09 0.53
N GLU A 28 9.26 3.90 0.93
CA GLU A 28 9.78 2.64 0.40
C GLU A 28 8.72 1.98 -0.45
N GLY A 29 8.66 2.44 -1.68
CA GLY A 29 7.72 1.94 -2.67
C GLY A 29 7.94 2.62 -4.00
N ASP A 30 7.99 1.83 -5.07
CA ASP A 30 7.97 2.38 -6.41
C ASP A 30 6.56 2.87 -6.74
N LEU A 31 6.35 4.19 -6.72
CA LEU A 31 5.06 4.79 -7.10
C LEU A 31 4.73 4.55 -8.59
N GLY A 32 5.72 4.20 -9.41
CA GLY A 32 5.55 3.76 -10.78
C GLY A 32 5.05 2.32 -10.93
N LEU A 33 4.93 1.54 -9.85
CA LEU A 33 4.61 0.10 -9.89
C LEU A 33 3.36 -0.25 -10.72
N LEU A 34 2.34 0.62 -10.70
CA LEU A 34 1.06 0.40 -11.38
C LEU A 34 0.92 1.18 -12.69
N ALA A 35 1.96 1.89 -13.12
CA ALA A 35 1.95 2.72 -14.32
C ALA A 35 1.67 1.89 -15.58
N ASP A 36 2.25 0.68 -15.67
CA ASP A 36 2.10 -0.23 -16.81
C ASP A 36 0.65 -0.69 -17.03
N ILE A 37 -0.17 -0.69 -15.98
CA ILE A 37 -1.57 -1.12 -16.01
C ILE A 37 -2.56 0.04 -15.91
N GLY A 38 -2.06 1.27 -16.09
CA GLY A 38 -2.88 2.46 -16.28
C GLY A 38 -3.15 3.28 -15.03
N LEU A 39 -2.45 3.05 -13.91
CA LEU A 39 -2.47 3.95 -12.76
C LEU A 39 -1.17 4.78 -12.71
N PRO A 40 -1.21 6.07 -13.08
CA PRO A 40 -0.02 6.91 -13.05
C PRO A 40 0.52 7.09 -11.63
N GLU A 41 1.85 7.23 -11.51
CA GLU A 41 2.55 7.50 -10.25
C GLU A 41 1.94 8.66 -9.46
N ALA A 42 1.64 9.78 -10.13
CA ALA A 42 1.03 10.94 -9.47
C ALA A 42 -0.34 10.63 -8.85
N VAL A 43 -1.11 9.71 -9.44
CA VAL A 43 -2.41 9.29 -8.90
C VAL A 43 -2.21 8.36 -7.72
N LEU A 44 -1.27 7.42 -7.81
CA LEU A 44 -0.93 6.53 -6.69
C LEU A 44 -0.41 7.33 -5.49
N GLY A 45 0.46 8.32 -5.71
CA GLY A 45 0.95 9.24 -4.67
C GLY A 45 -0.19 9.95 -3.96
N VAL A 46 -1.13 10.55 -4.70
CA VAL A 46 -2.32 11.20 -4.11
C VAL A 46 -3.19 10.24 -3.29
N ILE A 47 -3.18 8.94 -3.61
CA ILE A 47 -3.90 7.93 -2.83
C ILE A 47 -3.18 7.59 -1.52
N LEU A 48 -1.86 7.46 -1.57
CA LEU A 48 -1.05 7.11 -0.41
C LEU A 48 -0.86 8.29 0.55
N ASP A 49 -0.87 9.52 0.03
CA ASP A 49 -0.81 10.76 0.82
C ASP A 49 -2.06 10.98 1.70
N GLU A 50 -3.13 10.19 1.51
CA GLU A 50 -4.31 10.24 2.38
C GLU A 50 -4.04 9.50 3.69
N THR A 51 -3.41 10.20 4.63
CA THR A 51 -3.06 9.71 5.97
C THR A 51 -4.26 9.32 6.83
N ASP A 52 -5.46 9.77 6.46
CA ASP A 52 -6.71 9.43 7.15
C ASP A 52 -7.27 8.06 6.75
N LEU A 53 -6.77 7.47 5.65
CA LEU A 53 -7.24 6.19 5.14
C LEU A 53 -6.39 5.03 5.64
N TYR A 54 -7.06 3.95 6.03
CA TYR A 54 -6.41 2.66 6.23
C TYR A 54 -6.02 2.02 4.89
N ALA A 55 -5.08 1.06 4.94
CA ALA A 55 -4.55 0.41 3.75
C ALA A 55 -5.62 -0.26 2.88
N ASP A 56 -6.64 -0.86 3.48
CA ASP A 56 -7.78 -1.46 2.76
C ASP A 56 -8.66 -0.41 2.09
N GLU A 57 -8.82 0.76 2.70
CA GLU A 57 -9.55 1.89 2.11
C GLU A 57 -8.78 2.51 0.94
N GLN A 58 -7.45 2.62 1.05
CA GLN A 58 -6.57 3.01 -0.04
C GLN A 58 -6.66 2.02 -1.21
N LEU A 59 -6.64 0.70 -0.94
CA LEU A 59 -6.84 -0.34 -1.96
C LEU A 59 -8.21 -0.22 -2.65
N GLY A 60 -9.26 0.10 -1.89
CA GLY A 60 -10.59 0.38 -2.44
C GLY A 60 -10.62 1.63 -3.32
N ARG A 61 -9.79 2.64 -3.04
CA ARG A 61 -9.64 3.84 -3.87
C ARG A 61 -8.89 3.53 -5.16
N ILE A 62 -7.78 2.79 -5.09
CA ILE A 62 -7.04 2.29 -6.26
C ILE A 62 -7.98 1.51 -7.19
N ALA A 63 -8.78 0.60 -6.62
CA ALA A 63 -9.72 -0.19 -7.41
C ALA A 63 -10.81 0.64 -8.09
N ARG A 64 -11.24 1.74 -7.47
CA ARG A 64 -12.19 2.68 -8.08
C ARG A 64 -11.55 3.46 -9.23
N GLU A 65 -10.36 4.01 -9.03
CA GLU A 65 -9.61 4.74 -10.07
C GLU A 65 -9.31 3.85 -11.29
N MET A 66 -9.00 2.58 -11.04
CA MET A 66 -8.72 1.59 -12.09
C MET A 66 -9.98 0.90 -12.64
N GLY A 67 -11.17 1.22 -12.12
CA GLY A 67 -12.45 0.72 -12.63
C GLY A 67 -12.74 -0.76 -12.33
N PHE A 68 -12.08 -1.37 -11.34
CA PHE A 68 -12.30 -2.78 -10.94
C PHE A 68 -12.89 -2.96 -9.53
N ALA A 69 -13.42 -1.90 -8.92
CA ALA A 69 -13.93 -1.93 -7.54
C ALA A 69 -14.98 -3.04 -7.30
N GLU A 70 -15.86 -3.29 -8.25
CA GLU A 70 -16.89 -4.35 -8.13
C GLU A 70 -16.26 -5.76 -8.10
N GLN A 71 -15.24 -5.99 -8.91
CA GLN A 71 -14.51 -7.26 -8.96
C GLN A 71 -13.73 -7.48 -7.67
N LEU A 72 -13.10 -6.42 -7.13
CA LEU A 72 -12.42 -6.48 -5.84
C LEU A 72 -13.41 -6.84 -4.71
N SER A 73 -14.57 -6.16 -4.67
CA SER A 73 -15.63 -6.44 -3.67
C SER A 73 -16.09 -7.90 -3.76
N ALA A 74 -16.38 -8.41 -4.95
CA ALA A 74 -16.82 -9.79 -5.14
C ALA A 74 -15.77 -10.83 -4.67
N VAL A 75 -14.47 -10.51 -4.82
CA VAL A 75 -13.38 -11.38 -4.32
C VAL A 75 -13.29 -11.32 -2.80
N ILE A 76 -13.42 -10.13 -2.20
CA ILE A 76 -13.40 -9.96 -0.74
C ILE A 76 -14.56 -10.71 -0.08
N ASP A 77 -15.77 -10.56 -0.61
CA ASP A 77 -16.97 -11.27 -0.13
C ASP A 77 -16.76 -12.79 -0.17
N ARG A 78 -16.13 -13.29 -1.23
CA ARG A 78 -15.81 -14.71 -1.39
C ARG A 78 -14.72 -15.19 -0.43
N LEU A 79 -13.78 -14.32 -0.04
CA LEU A 79 -12.72 -14.64 0.91
C LEU A 79 -13.24 -14.76 2.36
N GLY A 80 -14.51 -14.45 2.61
CA GLY A 80 -15.15 -14.65 3.91
C GLY A 80 -14.67 -13.66 4.98
N ARG A 81 -14.29 -12.45 4.56
CA ARG A 81 -14.19 -11.30 5.47
C ARG A 81 -15.57 -10.69 5.70
#